data_AF-A0A1W1BL71-F1
#
_entry.id   AF-A0A1W1BL71-F1
#
_cell.length_a   1.000
_cell.length_b   1.000
_cell.length_c   1.000
_cell.angle_alpha   90.00
_cell.angle_beta   90.00
_cell.angle_gamma   90.00
#
_symmetry.space_group_name_H-M   'P 1'
#
loop_
_entity.id
_entity.type
_entity.pdbx_description
1 polymer ?
#
loop_
_entity_poly.entity_id
_entity_poly.type
_entity_poly.pdbx_seq_one_letter_code
_entity_poly.pdbx_strand_id
1 'polypeptide(L)'
;MLSSLFLSKNEKLVKKWKLEHQEIGNLAGKIIESYENNNLEDTKKYLNSLKDLVVEHLMQEDLTFHNLLKHSTINIDTIEHIQDFRETFKGTKTALMNFIAKYASADTELDDKFLIAFKGLVRLVVERINYEESNLYDILAKEK
;
A
#
# COMPACT_ATOMS: atom_id res chain seq x y z
N MET A 1 9.92 32.24 -16.52
CA MET A 1 9.65 31.25 -15.44
C MET A 1 8.52 30.32 -15.90
N LEU A 2 8.83 29.28 -16.69
CA LEU A 2 7.82 28.35 -17.25
C LEU A 2 8.11 26.88 -16.92
N SER A 3 9.08 26.60 -16.05
CA SER A 3 9.56 25.25 -15.76
C SER A 3 8.74 24.49 -14.71
N SER A 4 7.67 25.05 -14.14
CA SER A 4 6.92 24.42 -13.02
C SER A 4 5.56 23.80 -13.43
N LEU A 5 5.27 23.65 -14.72
CA LEU A 5 3.99 23.08 -15.18
C LEU A 5 4.00 21.55 -15.30
N PHE A 6 5.16 20.91 -15.20
CA PHE A 6 5.29 19.45 -15.33
C PHE A 6 5.88 18.85 -14.06
N LEU A 7 5.11 17.97 -13.42
CA LEU A 7 5.59 17.12 -12.33
C LEU A 7 6.76 16.25 -12.83
N SER A 8 7.79 16.13 -12.00
CA SER A 8 8.87 15.17 -12.16
C SER A 8 8.36 13.73 -12.17
N LYS A 9 9.22 12.78 -12.54
CA LYS A 9 8.87 11.36 -12.53
C LYS A 9 8.44 10.90 -11.13
N ASN A 10 9.17 11.33 -10.10
CA ASN A 10 8.90 10.93 -8.71
C ASN A 10 7.65 11.61 -8.16
N GLU A 11 7.38 12.88 -8.49
CA GLU A 11 6.13 13.55 -8.11
C GLU A 11 4.89 12.89 -8.72
N LYS A 12 4.97 12.47 -10.00
CA LYS A 12 3.88 11.71 -10.64
C LYS A 12 3.64 10.38 -9.95
N LEU A 13 4.71 9.70 -9.55
CA LEU A 13 4.65 8.41 -8.87
C LEU A 13 4.04 8.55 -7.48
N VAL A 14 4.52 9.50 -6.67
CA VAL A 14 3.96 9.80 -5.35
C VAL A 14 2.48 10.15 -5.45
N LYS A 15 2.09 10.98 -6.44
CA LYS A 15 0.67 11.30 -6.67
C LYS A 15 -0.15 10.05 -6.98
N LYS A 16 0.37 9.13 -7.80
CA LYS A 16 -0.28 7.85 -8.09
C LYS A 16 -0.46 7.03 -6.81
N TRP A 17 0.60 6.85 -6.02
CA TRP A 17 0.56 6.08 -4.79
C TRP A 17 -0.43 6.64 -3.75
N LYS A 18 -0.52 7.96 -3.60
CA LYS A 18 -1.54 8.59 -2.73
C LYS A 18 -2.98 8.29 -3.19
N LEU A 19 -3.23 8.22 -4.51
CA LEU A 19 -4.54 7.83 -5.02
C LEU A 19 -4.83 6.34 -4.77
N GLU A 20 -3.81 5.49 -4.88
CA GLU A 20 -3.93 4.06 -4.56
C GLU A 20 -4.22 3.85 -3.06
N HIS A 21 -3.59 4.62 -2.17
CA HIS A 21 -3.89 4.59 -0.72
C HIS A 21 -5.34 4.95 -0.42
N GLN A 22 -5.89 5.96 -1.10
CA GLN A 22 -7.31 6.31 -0.98
C GLN A 22 -8.21 5.16 -1.41
N GLU A 23 -7.89 4.49 -2.52
CA GLU A 23 -8.68 3.36 -3.00
C GLU A 23 -8.54 2.11 -2.11
N ILE A 24 -7.37 1.87 -1.53
CA ILE A 24 -7.16 0.85 -0.50
C ILE A 24 -8.10 1.09 0.68
N GLY A 25 -8.18 2.34 1.17
CA GLY A 25 -9.11 2.73 2.24
C GLY A 25 -10.58 2.54 1.85
N ASN A 26 -10.96 2.94 0.64
CA ASN A 26 -12.32 2.77 0.12
C ASN A 26 -12.72 1.28 0.04
N LEU A 27 -11.85 0.43 -0.49
CA LEU A 27 -12.07 -1.01 -0.59
C LEU A 27 -12.17 -1.64 0.79
N ALA A 28 -11.33 -1.21 1.75
CA ALA A 28 -11.42 -1.68 3.12
C ALA A 28 -12.77 -1.36 3.78
N GLY A 29 -13.29 -0.15 3.56
CA GLY A 29 -14.63 0.24 4.00
C GLY A 29 -15.73 -0.65 3.38
N LYS A 30 -15.69 -0.84 2.06
CA LYS A 30 -16.64 -1.69 1.33
C LYS A 30 -16.62 -3.15 1.80
N ILE A 31 -15.46 -3.70 2.13
CA ILE A 31 -15.32 -5.07 2.67
C ILE A 31 -16.00 -5.18 4.03
N ILE A 32 -15.78 -4.22 4.93
CA ILE A 32 -16.42 -4.21 6.26
C ILE A 32 -17.93 -4.08 6.12
N GLU A 33 -18.40 -3.12 5.32
CA GLU A 33 -19.82 -2.88 5.10
C GLU A 33 -20.54 -4.09 4.48
N SER A 34 -19.95 -4.70 3.45
CA SER A 34 -20.54 -5.89 2.81
C SER A 34 -20.55 -7.10 3.73
N TYR A 35 -19.51 -7.31 4.54
CA TYR A 35 -19.47 -8.38 5.53
C TYR A 35 -20.54 -8.19 6.61
N GLU A 36 -20.66 -6.98 7.18
CA GLU A 36 -21.64 -6.67 8.23
C GLU A 36 -23.09 -6.80 7.74
N ASN A 37 -23.32 -6.63 6.44
CA ASN A 37 -24.62 -6.85 5.78
C ASN A 37 -24.84 -8.31 5.31
N ASN A 38 -23.98 -9.26 5.70
CA ASN A 38 -23.98 -10.66 5.25
C ASN A 38 -23.90 -10.83 3.72
N ASN A 39 -23.39 -9.84 3.00
CA ASN A 39 -23.17 -9.90 1.55
C ASN A 39 -21.76 -10.43 1.26
N LEU A 40 -21.60 -11.75 1.41
CA LEU A 40 -20.30 -12.42 1.28
C LEU A 40 -19.77 -12.42 -0.16
N GLU A 41 -20.65 -12.37 -1.17
CA GLU A 41 -20.26 -12.28 -2.58
C GLU A 41 -19.53 -10.96 -2.85
N ASP A 42 -20.12 -9.82 -2.46
CA ASP A 42 -19.46 -8.53 -2.58
C ASP A 42 -18.24 -8.42 -1.68
N THR A 43 -18.28 -9.01 -0.48
CA THR A 43 -17.11 -9.05 0.41
C THR A 43 -15.91 -9.71 -0.30
N LYS A 44 -16.13 -10.86 -0.96
CA LYS A 44 -15.10 -11.55 -1.75
C LYS A 44 -14.64 -10.76 -2.96
N LYS A 45 -15.58 -10.11 -3.66
CA LYS A 45 -15.27 -9.27 -4.82
C LYS A 45 -14.35 -8.12 -4.43
N TYR A 46 -14.72 -7.36 -3.40
CA TYR A 46 -13.90 -6.24 -2.91
C TYR A 46 -12.57 -6.70 -2.32
N LEU A 47 -12.54 -7.85 -1.63
CA LEU A 47 -11.30 -8.44 -1.14
C LEU A 47 -10.33 -8.80 -2.27
N ASN A 48 -10.84 -9.30 -3.40
CA ASN A 48 -10.01 -9.57 -4.57
C ASN A 48 -9.49 -8.28 -5.22
N SER A 49 -10.34 -7.25 -5.34
CA SER A 49 -9.89 -5.94 -5.82
C SER A 49 -8.82 -5.33 -4.91
N LEU A 50 -8.98 -5.47 -3.58
CA LEU A 50 -7.99 -5.01 -2.62
C LEU A 50 -6.67 -5.78 -2.77
N LYS A 51 -6.74 -7.10 -2.92
CA LYS A 51 -5.55 -7.94 -3.20
C LYS A 51 -4.80 -7.42 -4.41
N ASP A 52 -5.48 -7.28 -5.54
CA ASP A 52 -4.82 -6.93 -6.80
C ASP A 52 -4.16 -5.56 -6.71
N LEU A 53 -4.88 -4.56 -6.18
CA LEU A 53 -4.36 -3.21 -5.96
C LEU A 53 -3.14 -3.19 -5.04
N VAL A 54 -3.22 -3.85 -3.90
CA VAL A 54 -2.16 -3.82 -2.89
C VAL A 54 -0.91 -4.58 -3.34
N VAL A 55 -1.08 -5.72 -4.01
CA VAL A 55 0.05 -6.49 -4.57
C VAL A 55 0.75 -5.69 -5.65
N GLU A 56 0.01 -5.04 -6.56
CA GLU A 56 0.59 -4.19 -7.58
C GLU A 56 1.34 -3.00 -6.96
N HIS A 57 0.72 -2.30 -6.01
CA HIS A 57 1.29 -1.15 -5.31
C HIS A 57 2.62 -1.51 -4.64
N LEU A 58 2.64 -2.57 -3.82
CA LEU A 58 3.85 -3.04 -3.13
C LEU A 58 4.97 -3.44 -4.10
N MET A 59 4.62 -4.07 -5.23
CA MET A 59 5.60 -4.45 -6.25
C MET A 59 6.22 -3.20 -6.91
N GLN A 60 5.40 -2.18 -7.19
CA GLN A 60 5.89 -0.94 -7.79
C GLN A 60 6.80 -0.16 -6.84
N GLU A 61 6.47 -0.12 -5.56
CA GLU A 61 7.33 0.49 -4.53
C GLU A 61 8.65 -0.26 -4.38
N ASP A 62 8.64 -1.59 -4.26
CA ASP A 62 9.85 -2.40 -4.20
C ASP A 62 10.78 -2.13 -5.40
N LEU A 63 10.23 -2.15 -6.62
CA LEU A 63 10.99 -1.91 -7.84
C LEU A 63 11.54 -0.49 -7.88
N THR A 64 10.74 0.50 -7.46
CA THR A 64 11.17 1.89 -7.41
C THR A 64 12.31 2.07 -6.42
N PHE A 65 12.13 1.61 -5.18
CA PHE A 65 13.15 1.72 -4.14
C PHE A 65 14.42 0.97 -4.51
N HIS A 66 14.32 -0.22 -5.09
CA HIS A 66 15.48 -0.96 -5.59
C HIS A 66 16.24 -0.20 -6.68
N ASN A 67 15.52 0.44 -7.60
CA ASN A 67 16.14 1.24 -8.65
C ASN A 67 16.81 2.48 -8.05
N LEU A 68 16.14 3.20 -7.15
CA LEU A 68 16.68 4.38 -6.48
C LEU A 68 17.97 4.05 -5.73
N LEU A 69 17.97 3.00 -4.90
CA LEU A 69 19.14 2.57 -4.13
C LEU A 69 20.35 2.16 -4.99
N LYS A 70 20.16 1.88 -6.29
CA LYS A 70 21.25 1.56 -7.22
C LYS A 70 21.86 2.77 -7.91
N HIS A 71 21.23 3.94 -7.84
CA HIS A 71 21.70 5.14 -8.52
C HIS A 71 22.63 5.94 -7.60
N SER A 72 23.86 6.20 -8.06
CA SER A 72 24.90 6.89 -7.28
C SER A 72 24.65 8.40 -7.06
N THR A 73 23.56 8.93 -7.60
CA THR A 73 23.23 10.36 -7.58
C THR A 73 22.15 10.71 -6.55
N ILE A 74 21.59 9.73 -5.84
CA ILE A 74 20.53 9.96 -4.85
C ILE A 74 21.11 10.48 -3.54
N ASN A 75 20.37 11.37 -2.88
CA ASN A 75 20.73 11.87 -1.56
C ASN A 75 20.83 10.72 -0.53
N ILE A 76 21.88 10.75 0.29
CA ILE A 76 22.08 9.79 1.38
C ILE A 76 20.90 9.75 2.35
N ASP A 77 20.29 10.89 2.65
CA ASP A 77 19.10 10.96 3.52
C ASP A 77 17.93 10.19 2.90
N THR A 78 17.73 10.31 1.59
CA THR A 78 16.71 9.56 0.84
C THR A 78 16.97 8.06 0.91
N ILE A 79 18.24 7.64 0.83
CA ILE A 79 18.65 6.24 0.94
C ILE A 79 18.33 5.68 2.34
N GLU A 80 18.70 6.40 3.40
CA GLU A 80 18.44 6.00 4.79
C GLU A 80 16.94 5.85 5.04
N HIS A 81 16.13 6.84 4.63
CA HIS A 81 14.68 6.76 4.79
C HIS A 81 14.03 5.58 4.04
N ILE A 82 14.51 5.26 2.82
CA ILE A 82 14.04 4.08 2.08
C ILE A 82 14.43 2.79 2.81
N GLN A 83 15.64 2.70 3.36
CA GLN A 83 16.11 1.52 4.08
C GLN A 83 15.32 1.30 5.37
N ASP A 84 15.17 2.35 6.19
CA ASP A 84 14.39 2.32 7.43
C ASP A 84 12.94 1.94 7.18
N PHE A 85 12.35 2.50 6.12
CA PHE A 85 11.00 2.15 5.68
C PHE A 85 10.89 0.65 5.38
N ARG A 86 11.79 0.11 4.55
CA ARG A 86 11.76 -1.30 4.14
C ARG A 86 11.93 -2.25 5.32
N GLU A 87 12.76 -1.90 6.30
CA GLU A 87 12.96 -2.73 7.50
C GLU A 87 11.72 -2.68 8.41
N THR A 88 11.22 -1.47 8.69
CA THR A 88 10.08 -1.25 9.59
C THR A 88 8.82 -1.98 9.09
N PHE A 89 8.53 -1.92 7.79
CA PHE A 89 7.27 -2.44 7.24
C PHE A 89 7.39 -3.82 6.59
N LYS A 90 8.53 -4.49 6.71
CA LYS A 90 8.70 -5.88 6.28
C LYS A 90 7.65 -6.80 6.92
N GLY A 91 7.42 -6.64 8.23
CA GLY A 91 6.42 -7.39 8.97
C GLY A 91 4.99 -7.15 8.46
N THR A 92 4.63 -5.89 8.22
CA THR A 92 3.32 -5.50 7.67
C THR A 92 3.09 -6.12 6.30
N LYS A 93 4.09 -6.07 5.42
CA LYS A 93 4.03 -6.70 4.09
C LYS A 93 3.82 -8.21 4.20
N THR A 94 4.57 -8.89 5.06
CA THR A 94 4.39 -10.33 5.27
C THR A 94 3.00 -10.66 5.82
N ALA A 95 2.50 -9.90 6.80
CA ALA A 95 1.17 -10.09 7.37
C ALA A 95 0.07 -9.94 6.32
N LEU A 96 0.19 -8.91 5.47
CA LEU A 96 -0.71 -8.63 4.36
C LEU A 96 -0.73 -9.74 3.31
N MET A 97 0.44 -10.20 2.86
CA MET A 97 0.53 -11.30 1.89
C MET A 97 -0.02 -12.61 2.45
N ASN A 98 0.25 -12.91 3.72
CA ASN A 98 -0.30 -14.08 4.40
C ASN A 98 -1.83 -14.00 4.53
N PHE A 99 -2.36 -12.83 4.86
CA PHE A 99 -3.80 -12.61 4.94
C PHE A 99 -4.47 -12.81 3.58
N ILE A 100 -3.92 -12.19 2.53
CA ILE A 100 -4.40 -12.32 1.15
C ILE A 100 -4.39 -13.79 0.72
N ALA A 101 -3.26 -14.49 0.93
CA ALA A 101 -3.12 -15.89 0.55
C ALA A 101 -4.14 -16.78 1.27
N LYS A 102 -4.47 -16.45 2.52
CA LYS A 102 -5.45 -17.19 3.31
C LYS A 102 -6.90 -16.91 2.88
N TYR A 103 -7.29 -15.65 2.74
CA TYR A 103 -8.71 -15.27 2.66
C TYR A 103 -9.20 -14.88 1.27
N ALA A 104 -8.31 -14.55 0.33
CA ALA A 104 -8.71 -14.17 -1.03
C ALA A 104 -9.00 -15.39 -1.95
N SER A 105 -8.74 -16.62 -1.49
CA SER A 105 -9.14 -17.83 -2.22
C SER A 105 -10.67 -17.93 -2.32
N ALA A 106 -11.19 -18.43 -3.45
CA ALA A 106 -12.62 -18.59 -3.68
C ALA A 106 -13.28 -19.52 -2.65
N ASP A 107 -12.57 -20.57 -2.22
CA ASP A 107 -13.11 -21.62 -1.36
C ASP A 107 -13.02 -21.30 0.14
N THR A 108 -12.36 -20.19 0.51
CA THR A 108 -12.19 -19.84 1.92
C THR A 108 -13.45 -19.19 2.48
N GLU A 109 -14.02 -19.80 3.50
CA GLU A 109 -15.12 -19.22 4.27
C GLU A 109 -14.70 -17.91 4.97
N LEU A 110 -15.58 -16.92 4.95
CA LEU A 110 -15.41 -15.65 5.65
C LEU A 110 -16.18 -15.71 6.97
N ASP A 111 -15.48 -16.11 8.02
CA ASP A 111 -16.01 -16.23 9.38
C ASP A 111 -15.62 -15.01 10.25
N ASP A 112 -16.01 -15.01 11.52
CA ASP A 112 -15.65 -13.92 12.44
C ASP A 112 -14.13 -13.77 12.59
N LYS A 113 -13.35 -14.84 12.38
CA LYS A 113 -11.89 -14.78 12.38
C LYS A 113 -11.37 -14.01 11.18
N PHE A 114 -12.01 -14.12 10.01
CA PHE A 114 -11.73 -13.25 8.87
C PHE A 114 -11.91 -11.78 9.26
N LEU A 115 -13.05 -11.40 9.84
CA LEU A 115 -13.31 -9.99 10.15
C LEU A 115 -12.31 -9.43 11.17
N ILE A 116 -11.99 -10.20 12.21
CA ILE A 116 -10.99 -9.83 13.22
C ILE A 116 -9.61 -9.65 12.56
N ALA A 117 -9.19 -10.61 11.74
CA ALA A 117 -7.91 -10.55 11.04
C ALA A 117 -7.87 -9.37 10.05
N PHE A 118 -8.98 -9.09 9.37
CA PHE A 118 -9.09 -8.00 8.41
C PHE A 118 -8.99 -6.64 9.11
N LYS A 119 -9.73 -6.42 10.19
CA LYS A 119 -9.65 -5.17 10.99
C LYS A 119 -8.24 -4.95 11.55
N GLY A 120 -7.58 -6.03 12.00
CA GLY A 120 -6.18 -5.97 12.43
C GLY A 120 -5.23 -5.58 11.29
N LEU A 121 -5.41 -6.16 10.10
CA LEU A 121 -4.62 -5.83 8.92
C LEU A 121 -4.82 -4.38 8.48
N VAL A 122 -6.07 -3.90 8.40
CA VAL A 122 -6.39 -2.52 8.02
C VAL A 122 -5.68 -1.52 8.91
N ARG A 123 -5.62 -1.77 10.22
CA ARG A 123 -4.87 -0.91 11.15
C ARG A 123 -3.38 -0.82 10.78
N LEU A 124 -2.73 -1.96 10.51
CA LEU A 124 -1.31 -1.98 10.13
C LEU A 124 -1.06 -1.26 8.79
N VAL A 125 -1.99 -1.40 7.85
CA VAL A 125 -1.92 -0.71 6.55
C VAL A 125 -2.08 0.80 6.72
N VAL A 126 -3.00 1.26 7.57
CA VAL A 126 -3.17 2.70 7.86
C VAL A 126 -1.92 3.28 8.55
N GLU A 127 -1.33 2.55 9.50
CA GLU A 127 -0.08 2.96 10.15
C GLU A 127 1.05 3.12 9.12
N ARG A 128 1.15 2.19 8.15
CA ARG A 128 2.09 2.27 7.02
C ARG A 128 1.83 3.49 6.13
N ILE A 129 0.60 3.66 5.64
CA ILE A 129 0.20 4.76 4.76
C ILE A 129 0.53 6.12 5.39
N ASN A 130 0.21 6.28 6.68
CA ASN A 130 0.48 7.52 7.40
C ASN A 130 1.98 7.83 7.46
N TYR A 131 2.81 6.81 7.68
CA TYR A 131 4.26 6.96 7.68
C TYR A 131 4.78 7.35 6.30
N GLU A 132 4.32 6.68 5.25
CA GLU A 132 4.73 6.93 3.86
C GLU A 132 4.42 8.35 3.43
N GLU A 133 3.18 8.78 3.65
CA GLU A 133 2.72 10.08 3.20
C GLU A 133 3.29 11.25 4.00
N SER A 134 3.60 11.04 5.29
CA SER A 134 4.13 12.09 6.17
C SER A 134 5.66 12.20 6.16
N ASN A 135 6.36 11.20 5.61
CA ASN A 135 7.83 11.16 5.66
C ASN A 135 8.42 10.85 4.28
N LEU A 136 8.18 9.63 3.78
CA LEU A 136 8.92 9.09 2.63
C LEU A 136 8.56 9.79 1.31
N TYR A 137 7.27 10.01 1.08
CA TYR A 137 6.77 10.55 -0.19
C TYR A 137 7.18 12.01 -0.42
N ASP A 138 7.29 12.80 0.64
CA ASP A 138 7.75 14.19 0.56
C ASP A 138 9.23 14.30 0.20
N ILE A 139 10.04 13.33 0.62
CA ILE A 139 11.46 13.24 0.27
C ILE A 139 11.58 12.78 -1.18
N LEU A 140 10.87 11.71 -1.56
CA LEU A 140 10.90 11.17 -2.92
C LEU A 140 10.45 12.18 -3.97
N ALA A 141 9.41 12.97 -3.69
CA ALA A 141 8.92 13.99 -4.61
C ALA A 141 9.97 15.09 -4.90
N LYS A 142 10.94 15.29 -4.00
CA LYS A 142 12.02 16.29 -4.16
C LYS A 142 13.25 15.72 -4.86
N GLU A 143 13.37 14.39 -4.95
CA GLU A 143 14.46 13.70 -5.63
C GLU A 143 14.28 13.82 -7.16
N LYS A 144 15.33 14.24 -7.89
CA LYS A 144 15.26 14.57 -9.32
C LYS A 144 15.92 13.54 -10.22
#